data_AF-A0A848RTS8-F1
#
_entry.id   AF-A0A848RTS8-F1
#
_cell.length_a   1.000
_cell.length_b   1.000
_cell.length_c   1.000
_cell.angle_alpha   90.00
_cell.angle_beta   90.00
_cell.angle_gamma   90.00
#
_symmetry.space_group_name_H-M   'P 1'
#
loop_
_entity.id
_entity.type
_entity.pdbx_description
1 polymer ?
#
loop_
_entity_poly.entity_id
_entity_poly.type
_entity_poly.pdbx_seq_one_letter_code
_entity_poly.pdbx_strand_id
1 'polypeptide(L)'
;MTDTEQVVIGTSHIGLFNSKDAWPSARVRVRSGDNGADLELLDVLLTEHLEDRFDEVVLVSGDGIFADAVARLSGLGTKATVASWSSSLSARLRLAADDVTYLDDDNHHYNKEAA
;
A
#
# COMPACT_ATOMS: atom_id res chain seq x y z
N MET A 1 3.73 11.54 -11.05
CA MET A 1 2.32 11.48 -10.63
C MET A 1 1.54 12.35 -11.58
N THR A 2 0.83 11.72 -12.51
CA THR A 2 -0.27 12.37 -13.20
C THR A 2 -1.34 12.73 -12.16
N ASP A 3 -2.24 13.65 -12.46
CA ASP A 3 -3.33 14.11 -11.56
C ASP A 3 -4.34 13.00 -11.18
N THR A 4 -4.09 11.77 -11.62
CA THR A 4 -4.94 10.58 -11.46
C THR A 4 -4.44 9.61 -10.39
N GLU A 5 -3.20 9.76 -9.90
CA GLU A 5 -2.60 8.86 -8.91
C GLU A 5 -2.54 9.51 -7.54
N GLN A 6 -2.98 8.78 -6.50
CA GLN A 6 -2.89 9.22 -5.12
C GLN A 6 -1.98 8.29 -4.32
N VAL A 7 -1.00 8.87 -3.62
CA VAL A 7 -0.13 8.13 -2.69
C VAL A 7 -0.44 8.56 -1.27
N VAL A 8 -0.70 7.57 -0.41
CA VAL A 8 -0.94 7.77 1.02
C VAL A 8 0.08 6.98 1.82
N ILE A 9 0.74 7.63 2.78
CA ILE A 9 1.74 7.02 3.65
C ILE A 9 1.26 7.10 5.09
N GLY A 10 1.09 5.96 5.74
CA GLY A 10 0.86 5.86 7.19
C GLY A 10 2.20 5.84 7.93
N THR A 11 2.33 6.61 9.00
CA THR A 11 3.53 6.62 9.84
C THR A 11 3.20 6.99 11.28
N SER A 12 4.11 6.67 12.21
CA SER A 12 4.15 7.33 13.52
C SER A 12 4.72 8.74 13.40
N HIS A 13 4.61 9.52 14.48
CA HIS A 13 5.15 10.88 14.56
C HIS A 13 6.67 10.95 14.32
N ILE A 14 7.42 9.86 14.55
CA ILE A 14 8.86 9.79 14.34
C ILE A 14 9.20 9.80 12.85
N GLY A 15 8.40 9.11 12.03
CA GLY A 15 8.64 8.99 10.59
C GLY A 15 8.13 10.16 9.74
N LEU A 16 7.36 11.10 10.32
CA LEU A 16 6.69 12.17 9.57
C LEU A 16 7.65 12.95 8.64
N PHE A 17 8.77 13.45 9.18
CA PHE A 17 9.71 14.25 8.39
C PHE A 17 10.39 13.43 7.30
N ASN A 18 10.83 12.21 7.62
CA ASN A 18 11.48 11.32 6.65
C ASN A 18 10.51 10.94 5.51
N SER A 19 9.26 10.63 5.83
CA SER A 19 8.24 10.31 4.83
C SER A 19 7.93 11.50 3.91
N LYS A 20 7.88 12.72 4.47
CA LYS A 20 7.65 13.94 3.69
C LYS A 20 8.85 14.35 2.84
N ASP A 21 10.07 14.16 3.33
CA ASP A 21 11.28 14.43 2.57
C ASP A 21 11.44 13.45 1.40
N ALA A 22 11.22 12.15 1.66
CA ALA A 22 11.32 11.11 0.64
C ALA A 22 10.19 11.17 -0.41
N TRP A 23 8.96 11.52 -0.01
CA TRP A 23 7.79 11.61 -0.89
C TRP A 23 7.01 12.91 -0.67
N PRO A 24 7.50 14.05 -1.19
CA PRO A 24 6.92 15.38 -0.92
C PRO A 24 5.43 15.50 -1.27
N SER A 25 5.04 14.89 -2.40
CA SER A 25 3.66 14.94 -2.93
C SER A 25 2.71 13.93 -2.27
N ALA A 26 3.19 12.99 -1.45
CA ALA A 26 2.33 12.00 -0.82
C ALA A 26 1.49 12.62 0.31
N ARG A 27 0.25 12.14 0.49
CA ARG A 27 -0.55 12.48 1.66
C ARG A 27 -0.11 11.62 2.85
N VAL A 28 0.50 12.24 3.84
CA VAL A 28 0.99 11.53 5.04
C VAL A 28 -0.09 11.55 6.12
N ARG A 29 -0.43 10.38 6.64
CA ARG A 29 -1.33 10.19 7.79
C ARG A 29 -0.49 9.75 8.99
N VAL A 30 -0.69 10.41 10.13
CA VAL A 30 0.18 10.23 11.30
C VAL A 30 -0.63 9.78 12.50
N ARG A 31 -0.25 8.63 13.06
CA ARG A 31 -0.78 8.17 14.34
C ARG A 31 0.27 7.34 15.07
N SER A 32 0.42 7.61 16.36
CA SER A 32 1.35 6.90 17.25
C SER A 32 0.70 5.66 17.87
N GLY A 33 1.53 4.80 18.46
CA GLY A 33 1.14 3.52 19.02
C GLY A 33 1.55 2.36 18.11
N ASP A 34 1.49 1.14 18.63
CA ASP A 34 2.06 -0.06 18.00
C ASP A 34 1.59 -0.25 16.54
N ASN A 35 0.30 -0.02 16.29
CA ASN A 35 -0.31 -0.15 14.97
C ASN A 35 -0.82 1.21 14.43
N GLY A 36 -0.27 2.33 14.92
CA GLY A 36 -0.81 3.65 14.61
C GLY A 36 -0.83 3.95 13.11
N ALA A 37 0.28 3.66 12.41
CA ALA A 37 0.39 3.81 10.97
C ALA A 37 -0.66 2.96 10.22
N ASP A 38 -0.84 1.71 10.64
CA ASP A 38 -1.75 0.77 9.97
C ASP A 38 -3.22 1.18 10.16
N LEU A 39 -3.57 1.64 11.35
CA LEU A 39 -4.92 2.13 11.65
C LEU A 39 -5.29 3.36 10.80
N GLU A 40 -4.33 4.23 10.50
CA GLU A 40 -4.57 5.37 9.60
C GLU A 40 -4.75 4.93 8.14
N LEU A 41 -4.00 3.92 7.69
CA LEU A 41 -4.19 3.38 6.36
C LEU A 41 -5.51 2.61 6.25
N LEU A 42 -5.91 1.87 7.29
CA LEU A 42 -7.22 1.24 7.36
C LEU A 42 -8.36 2.26 7.29
N ASP A 43 -8.25 3.38 8.01
CA ASP A 43 -9.23 4.48 7.92
C ASP A 43 -9.42 4.95 6.47
N VAL A 44 -8.31 5.12 5.72
CA VAL A 44 -8.36 5.48 4.30
C VAL A 44 -9.01 4.40 3.44
N LEU A 45 -8.60 3.15 3.59
CA LEU A 45 -9.14 2.02 2.81
C LEU A 45 -10.64 1.80 3.06
N LEU A 46 -11.14 2.12 4.26
CA LEU A 46 -12.50 1.81 4.68
C LEU A 46 -13.48 2.98 4.53
N THR A 47 -13.00 4.23 4.51
CA THR A 47 -13.88 5.41 4.60
C THR A 47 -13.82 6.35 3.40
N GLU A 48 -12.80 6.23 2.54
CA GLU A 48 -12.61 7.19 1.44
C GLU A 48 -13.20 6.76 0.09
N HIS A 49 -14.02 5.70 0.09
CA HIS A 49 -14.73 5.19 -1.08
C HIS A 49 -13.80 5.02 -2.29
N LEU A 50 -12.69 4.31 -2.06
CA LEU A 50 -11.66 4.11 -3.09
C LEU A 50 -12.24 3.41 -4.31
N GLU A 51 -13.26 2.57 -4.10
CA GLU A 51 -14.01 1.87 -5.14
C GLU A 51 -14.70 2.78 -6.17
N ASP A 52 -15.08 3.99 -5.77
CA ASP A 52 -15.71 4.95 -6.67
C ASP A 52 -14.70 5.86 -7.39
N ARG A 53 -13.42 5.79 -6.99
CA ARG A 53 -12.39 6.77 -7.33
C ARG A 53 -11.20 6.18 -8.08
N PHE A 54 -10.93 4.90 -7.88
CA PHE A 54 -9.74 4.23 -8.40
C PHE A 54 -10.10 2.83 -8.93
N ASP A 55 -9.52 2.49 -10.08
CA ASP A 55 -9.63 1.14 -10.65
C ASP A 55 -8.75 0.13 -9.90
N GLU A 56 -7.68 0.60 -9.24
CA GLU A 56 -6.71 -0.23 -8.53
C GLU A 56 -6.23 0.45 -7.24
N VAL A 57 -6.05 -0.38 -6.19
CA VAL A 57 -5.37 -0.02 -4.95
C VAL A 57 -4.15 -0.90 -4.79
N VAL A 58 -2.98 -0.29 -4.65
CA VAL A 58 -1.73 -0.97 -4.32
C VAL A 58 -1.41 -0.77 -2.85
N LEU A 59 -1.52 -1.83 -2.04
CA LEU A 59 -1.15 -1.82 -0.64
C LEU A 59 0.29 -2.31 -0.48
N VAL A 60 1.17 -1.42 0.01
CA VAL A 60 2.55 -1.78 0.35
C VAL A 60 2.64 -2.15 1.83
N SER A 61 2.34 -3.41 2.16
CA SER A 61 2.43 -3.96 3.52
C SER A 61 2.41 -5.49 3.49
N GLY A 62 2.98 -6.13 4.52
CA GLY A 62 2.82 -7.57 4.77
C GLY A 62 1.80 -7.92 5.84
N ASP A 63 1.27 -6.92 6.57
CA ASP A 63 0.49 -7.15 7.78
C ASP A 63 -0.92 -7.70 7.47
N GLY A 64 -1.28 -8.80 8.12
CA GLY A 64 -2.61 -9.41 8.00
C GLY A 64 -3.77 -8.55 8.49
N ILE A 65 -3.52 -7.46 9.22
CA ILE A 65 -4.55 -6.52 9.67
C ILE A 65 -5.33 -5.90 8.50
N PHE A 66 -4.72 -5.81 7.31
CA PHE A 66 -5.33 -5.24 6.13
C PHE A 66 -6.20 -6.21 5.32
N ALA A 67 -6.17 -7.51 5.63
CA ALA A 67 -6.77 -8.53 4.76
C ALA A 67 -8.27 -8.30 4.52
N ASP A 68 -9.03 -7.88 5.53
CA ASP A 68 -10.47 -7.65 5.37
C ASP A 68 -10.77 -6.40 4.53
N ALA A 69 -9.96 -5.35 4.65
CA ALA A 69 -10.11 -4.15 3.84
C ALA A 69 -9.76 -4.42 2.37
N VAL A 70 -8.69 -5.18 2.11
CA VAL A 70 -8.27 -5.61 0.77
C VAL A 70 -9.34 -6.50 0.11
N ALA A 71 -9.83 -7.51 0.83
CA ALA A 71 -10.89 -8.39 0.32
C ALA A 71 -12.19 -7.62 0.01
N ARG A 72 -12.53 -6.62 0.84
CA ARG A 72 -13.69 -5.75 0.59
C ARG A 72 -13.52 -4.98 -0.73
N LEU A 73 -12.36 -4.36 -0.96
CA LEU A 73 -12.11 -3.57 -2.17
C LEU A 73 -12.16 -4.44 -3.44
N SER A 74 -11.49 -5.61 -3.42
CA SER A 74 -11.57 -6.60 -4.50
C SER A 74 -13.03 -7.01 -4.77
N GLY A 75 -13.78 -7.33 -3.71
CA GLY A 75 -15.21 -7.67 -3.81
C GLY A 75 -16.12 -6.55 -4.35
N LEU A 76 -15.68 -5.29 -4.27
CA LEU A 76 -16.37 -4.12 -4.83
C LEU A 76 -15.94 -3.79 -6.26
N GLY A 77 -15.01 -4.54 -6.84
CA GLY A 77 -14.55 -4.38 -8.21
C GLY A 77 -13.29 -3.52 -8.37
N THR A 78 -12.69 -3.06 -7.27
CA THR A 78 -11.38 -2.39 -7.30
C THR A 78 -10.28 -3.43 -7.24
N LYS A 79 -9.42 -3.47 -8.25
CA LYS A 79 -8.28 -4.39 -8.24
C LYS A 79 -7.42 -4.12 -7.02
N ALA A 80 -7.15 -5.13 -6.21
CA ALA A 80 -6.37 -5.01 -4.99
C ALA A 80 -5.04 -5.75 -5.12
N THR A 81 -3.95 -4.99 -5.31
CA THR A 81 -2.59 -5.50 -5.43
C THR A 81 -1.85 -5.31 -4.11
N VAL A 82 -1.20 -6.36 -3.61
CA VAL A 82 -0.35 -6.27 -2.40
C VAL A 82 1.12 -6.35 -2.79
N ALA A 83 1.89 -5.33 -2.42
CA ALA A 83 3.34 -5.33 -2.53
C ALA A 83 3.96 -5.59 -1.16
N SER A 84 4.77 -6.64 -1.03
CA SER A 84 5.37 -7.02 0.25
C SER A 84 6.67 -7.81 0.07
N TRP A 85 7.47 -7.90 1.13
CA TRP A 85 8.56 -8.86 1.18
C TRP A 85 7.99 -10.27 1.30
N SER A 86 8.52 -11.25 0.55
CA SER A 86 8.01 -12.62 0.56
C SER A 86 7.99 -13.25 1.97
N SER A 87 8.98 -12.89 2.80
CA SER A 87 9.13 -13.35 4.18
C SER A 87 8.20 -12.68 5.19
N SER A 88 7.59 -11.55 4.83
CA SER A 88 6.75 -10.73 5.74
C SER A 88 5.27 -10.77 5.38
N LEU A 89 4.89 -11.35 4.24
CA LEU A 89 3.51 -11.38 3.78
C LEU A 89 2.68 -12.39 4.58
N SER A 90 1.66 -11.92 5.29
CA SER A 90 0.72 -12.82 5.95
C SER A 90 -0.08 -13.65 4.93
N ALA A 91 -0.33 -14.92 5.24
CA ALA A 91 -1.12 -15.80 4.39
C ALA A 91 -2.54 -15.28 4.16
N ARG A 92 -3.14 -14.64 5.17
CA ARG A 92 -4.49 -14.05 5.06
C ARG A 92 -4.51 -12.88 4.07
N LEU A 93 -3.52 -11.98 4.16
CA LEU A 93 -3.43 -10.86 3.22
C LEU A 93 -3.15 -11.34 1.79
N ARG A 94 -2.28 -12.34 1.63
CA ARG A 94 -2.04 -12.98 0.34
C ARG A 94 -3.30 -13.54 -0.31
N LEU A 95 -4.16 -14.19 0.48
CA LEU A 95 -5.41 -14.76 -0.02
C LEU A 95 -6.47 -13.70 -0.33
N ALA A 96 -6.38 -12.53 0.30
CA ALA A 96 -7.32 -11.42 0.09
C ALA A 96 -7.01 -10.59 -1.16
N ALA A 97 -5.74 -10.57 -1.60
CA ALA A 97 -5.29 -9.79 -2.74
C ALA A 97 -5.64 -10.47 -4.08
N ASP A 98 -5.91 -9.66 -5.11
CA ASP A 98 -6.07 -10.13 -6.49
C ASP A 98 -4.71 -10.45 -7.12
N ASP A 99 -3.68 -9.68 -6.76
CA ASP A 99 -2.31 -9.83 -7.24
C ASP A 99 -1.30 -9.54 -6.12
N VAL A 100 -0.10 -10.13 -6.23
CA VAL A 100 0.99 -9.95 -5.26
C VAL A 100 2.31 -9.67 -5.97
N THR A 101 2.91 -8.53 -5.65
CA THR A 101 4.26 -8.16 -6.07
C THR A 101 5.23 -8.37 -4.92
N TYR A 102 6.19 -9.28 -5.08
CA TYR A 102 7.25 -9.48 -4.10
C TYR A 102 8.36 -8.45 -4.29
N LEU A 103 8.71 -7.75 -3.21
CA LEU A 103 9.75 -6.69 -3.23
C LEU A 103 11.19 -7.26 -3.29
N ASP A 104 11.34 -8.55 -2.97
CA ASP A 104 12.56 -9.33 -3.02
C ASP A 104 12.68 -10.22 -4.27
N ASP A 105 11.78 -10.10 -5.24
CA ASP A 105 11.93 -10.79 -6.51
C ASP A 105 12.95 -10.02 -7.39
N ASP A 106 14.17 -10.57 -7.48
CA ASP A 106 15.33 -9.99 -8.19
C ASP A 106 15.17 -9.97 -9.74
N ASN A 107 13.95 -10.14 -10.27
CA ASN A 107 13.66 -10.17 -11.71
C ASN A 107 13.71 -8.79 -12.40
N HIS A 108 14.52 -7.85 -11.90
CA HIS A 108 14.90 -6.65 -12.64
C HIS A 108 16.07 -6.97 -13.58
N HIS A 109 15.74 -7.52 -14.76
CA HIS A 109 16.61 -7.47 -15.92
C HIS A 109 16.89 -6.02 -16.31
N TYR A 110 18.00 -5.45 -15.82
CA TYR A 110 18.55 -4.21 -16.33
C TYR A 110 19.11 -4.47 -17.74
N ASN A 111 18.32 -4.18 -18.77
CA ASN A 111 18.85 -3.96 -20.11
C ASN A 111 19.73 -2.70 -20.05
N LYS A 112 21.05 -2.91 -19.92
CA LYS A 112 22.03 -1.90 -20.31
C LYS A 112 22.07 -1.87 -21.84
N GLU A 113 21.17 -1.10 -22.45
CA GLU A 113 21.37 -0.62 -23.80
C GLU A 113 21.77 0.86 -23.78
N ALA A 114 22.93 1.10 -24.40
CA ALA A 114 23.39 2.32 -25.06
C ALA A 114 23.53 3.62 -24.24
N ALA A 115 24.78 3.90 -23.84
CA ALA A 115 25.47 5.16 -24.15
C ALA A 115 26.98 4.91 -24.24
#